data_AF-A0A3F2RGJ8-F1
#
_entry.id   AF-A0A3F2RGJ8-F1
#
_cell.length_a   1.000
_cell.length_b   1.000
_cell.length_c   1.000
_cell.angle_alpha   90.00
_cell.angle_beta   90.00
_cell.angle_gamma   90.00
#
_symmetry.space_group_name_H-M   'P 1'
#
loop_
_entity.id
_entity.type
_entity.pdbx_description
1 polymer ?
#
loop_
_entity_poly.entity_id
_entity_poly.type
_entity_poly.pdbx_seq_one_letter_code
_entity_poly.pdbx_strand_id
1 'polypeptide(L)'
;MASTAPDVALPTVTSSPNSNAQSLSTEQITTIEAPQMTVSTFPTWDAFSTYFSAYQRQTFQLNLVAQKKLGQDGSKADNWQVVVTQHVVTHNHSLDAKTYMSYPQNRRVDDPEVLETVNTLRKAGVKQSKIRSYLTEKAPNKPMTKSDVHNLLTKLKDDANFTAKLNATAQWSTVSTTVEVSTILGVRFEI
;
A
#
# COMPACT_ATOMS: atom_id res chain seq x y z
N MET A 1 -54.39 23.58 56.41
CA MET A 1 -55.83 23.41 56.13
C MET A 1 -56.00 23.37 54.62
N ALA A 2 -56.69 22.36 54.13
CA ALA A 2 -56.76 21.90 52.75
C ALA A 2 -57.40 22.90 51.77
N SER A 3 -57.22 22.63 50.46
CA SER A 3 -58.24 22.62 49.37
C SER A 3 -57.57 23.10 48.07
N THR A 4 -57.24 22.22 47.12
CA THR A 4 -58.10 21.71 46.02
C THR A 4 -57.62 22.30 44.69
N ALA A 5 -57.25 21.41 43.77
CA ALA A 5 -57.01 21.73 42.37
C ALA A 5 -58.32 22.10 41.67
N PRO A 6 -58.23 22.77 40.51
CA PRO A 6 -58.75 22.05 39.35
C PRO A 6 -57.85 22.11 38.11
N ASP A 7 -57.91 20.97 37.44
CA ASP A 7 -57.58 20.63 36.07
C ASP A 7 -57.92 21.74 35.05
N VAL A 8 -56.93 22.14 34.25
CA VAL A 8 -57.10 22.99 33.07
C VAL A 8 -56.34 22.34 31.91
N ALA A 9 -57.10 21.69 31.04
CA ALA A 9 -56.65 21.22 29.74
C ALA A 9 -56.28 22.38 28.81
N LEU A 10 -55.14 22.28 28.13
CA LEU A 10 -54.74 23.13 27.00
C LEU A 10 -54.08 22.24 25.91
N PRO A 11 -54.03 22.68 24.64
CA PRO A 11 -54.69 22.02 23.53
C PRO A 11 -53.76 21.20 22.65
N THR A 12 -54.31 20.14 22.04
CA THR A 12 -53.70 19.36 20.97
C THR A 12 -53.47 20.25 19.74
N VAL A 13 -52.22 20.63 19.50
CA VAL A 13 -51.81 21.24 18.23
C VAL A 13 -51.22 20.15 17.34
N THR A 14 -52.06 19.64 16.44
CA THR A 14 -51.66 18.77 15.33
C THR A 14 -50.67 19.53 14.45
N SER A 15 -49.39 19.21 14.55
CA SER A 15 -48.37 19.68 13.61
C SER A 15 -47.73 18.46 12.96
N SER A 16 -48.05 18.29 11.67
CA SER A 16 -47.47 17.29 10.77
C SER A 16 -45.93 17.34 10.83
N PRO A 17 -45.24 16.19 10.83
CA PRO A 17 -43.78 16.19 10.85
C PRO A 17 -43.25 16.75 9.53
N ASN A 18 -42.55 17.87 9.63
CA ASN A 18 -41.76 18.45 8.55
C ASN A 18 -40.60 17.48 8.24
N SER A 19 -40.65 16.84 7.08
CA SER A 19 -39.67 15.90 6.57
C SER A 19 -38.36 16.61 6.17
N ASN A 20 -37.62 17.15 7.13
CA ASN A 20 -36.25 17.57 6.89
C ASN A 20 -35.41 17.67 8.17
N ALA A 21 -35.37 16.60 8.94
CA ALA A 21 -34.19 16.31 9.75
C ALA A 21 -33.38 15.29 8.94
N GLN A 22 -32.30 15.73 8.30
CA GLN A 22 -31.27 14.82 7.81
C GLN A 22 -30.88 13.95 9.00
N SER A 23 -31.24 12.66 8.93
CA SER A 23 -30.72 11.66 9.85
C SER A 23 -29.21 11.69 9.67
N LEU A 24 -28.49 12.29 10.62
CA LEU A 24 -27.14 11.87 10.90
C LEU A 24 -27.25 10.39 11.24
N SER A 25 -27.01 9.55 10.24
CA SER A 25 -26.73 8.15 10.44
C SER A 25 -25.53 8.10 11.37
N THR A 26 -25.79 7.79 12.64
CA THR A 26 -24.78 7.28 13.56
C THR A 26 -24.20 6.03 12.88
N GLU A 27 -23.16 6.19 12.07
CA GLU A 27 -22.38 5.05 11.61
C GLU A 27 -21.87 4.38 12.88
N GLN A 28 -22.34 3.17 13.16
CA GLN A 28 -21.77 2.31 14.18
C GLN A 28 -20.28 2.18 13.85
N ILE A 29 -19.43 2.84 14.62
CA ILE A 29 -17.98 2.67 14.55
C ILE A 29 -17.70 1.21 14.91
N THR A 30 -17.55 0.38 13.88
CA THR A 30 -17.25 -1.03 14.04
C THR A 30 -15.75 -1.13 14.21
N THR A 31 -15.31 -1.37 15.44
CA THR A 31 -13.90 -1.67 15.71
C THR A 31 -13.57 -3.02 15.10
N ILE A 32 -12.65 -3.04 14.13
CA ILE A 32 -12.21 -4.25 13.44
C ILE A 32 -10.76 -4.53 13.84
N GLU A 33 -10.49 -5.77 14.24
CA GLU A 33 -9.15 -6.23 14.58
C GLU A 33 -8.57 -7.01 13.40
N ALA A 34 -7.40 -6.59 12.92
CA ALA A 34 -6.70 -7.25 11.84
C ALA A 34 -5.73 -8.32 12.35
N PRO A 35 -5.34 -9.31 11.53
CA PRO A 35 -4.33 -10.30 11.90
C PRO A 35 -3.02 -9.65 12.35
N GLN A 36 -2.38 -10.17 13.39
CA GLN A 36 -1.07 -9.70 13.87
C GLN A 36 0.08 -10.19 12.97
N MET A 37 1.20 -9.46 12.97
CA MET A 37 2.44 -9.96 12.36
C MET A 37 2.98 -11.14 13.17
N THR A 38 3.24 -12.26 12.49
CA THR A 38 3.82 -13.48 13.06
C THR A 38 5.34 -13.41 13.20
N VAL A 39 5.99 -12.53 12.44
CA VAL A 39 7.44 -12.30 12.46
C VAL A 39 7.71 -10.87 12.89
N SER A 40 8.55 -10.69 13.91
CA SER A 40 8.86 -9.38 14.48
C SER A 40 10.35 -9.01 14.38
N THR A 41 11.20 -9.91 13.90
CA THR A 41 12.65 -9.68 13.78
C THR A 41 13.12 -10.10 12.39
N PHE A 42 13.94 -9.26 11.76
CA PHE A 42 14.41 -9.45 10.39
C PHE A 42 15.90 -9.14 10.27
N PRO A 43 16.66 -9.94 9.50
CA PRO A 43 18.10 -9.77 9.36
C PRO A 43 18.47 -8.52 8.54
N THR A 44 17.57 -8.06 7.66
CA THR A 44 17.80 -6.90 6.80
C THR A 44 16.52 -6.08 6.64
N TRP A 45 16.67 -4.84 6.18
CA TRP A 45 15.55 -3.98 5.84
C TRP A 45 14.75 -4.51 4.64
N ASP A 46 15.42 -5.18 3.70
CA ASP A 46 14.78 -5.76 2.52
C ASP A 46 13.86 -6.94 2.89
N ALA A 47 14.33 -7.82 3.78
CA ALA A 47 13.52 -8.92 4.32
C ALA A 47 12.29 -8.40 5.07
N PHE A 48 12.47 -7.38 5.92
CA PHE A 48 11.36 -6.71 6.59
C PHE A 48 10.38 -6.08 5.59
N SER A 49 10.88 -5.28 4.64
CA SER A 49 10.05 -4.58 3.65
C SER A 49 9.22 -5.56 2.81
N THR A 50 9.81 -6.68 2.41
CA THR A 50 9.13 -7.73 1.65
C THR A 50 8.02 -8.37 2.48
N TYR A 51 8.32 -8.78 3.71
CA TYR A 51 7.33 -9.36 4.62
C TYR A 51 6.20 -8.36 4.93
N PHE A 52 6.55 -7.12 5.27
CA PHE A 52 5.62 -6.08 5.66
C PHE A 52 4.68 -5.70 4.50
N SER A 53 5.20 -5.60 3.27
CA SER A 53 4.38 -5.33 2.09
C SER A 53 3.38 -6.46 1.81
N ALA A 54 3.82 -7.71 1.95
CA ALA A 54 2.95 -8.88 1.79
C ALA A 54 1.86 -8.91 2.86
N TYR A 55 2.23 -8.65 4.11
CA TYR A 55 1.32 -8.55 5.25
C TYR A 55 0.27 -7.44 5.03
N GLN A 56 0.70 -6.21 4.74
CA GLN A 56 -0.20 -5.08 4.46
C GLN A 56 -1.20 -5.40 3.34
N ARG A 57 -0.74 -6.06 2.28
CA ARG A 57 -1.58 -6.48 1.16
C ARG A 57 -2.57 -7.57 1.54
N GLN A 58 -2.15 -8.54 2.35
CA GLN A 58 -3.00 -9.65 2.79
C GLN A 58 -4.10 -9.17 3.75
N THR A 59 -3.79 -8.21 4.61
CA THR A 59 -4.73 -7.69 5.61
C THR A 59 -5.44 -6.41 5.18
N PHE A 60 -5.13 -5.89 3.98
CA PHE A 60 -5.62 -4.61 3.48
C PHE A 60 -5.33 -3.42 4.42
N GLN A 61 -4.19 -3.47 5.13
CA GLN A 61 -3.80 -2.46 6.11
C GLN A 61 -2.76 -1.51 5.53
N LEU A 62 -2.90 -0.21 5.81
CA LEU A 62 -1.95 0.82 5.39
C LEU A 62 -1.08 1.27 6.57
N ASN A 63 -0.30 0.34 7.11
CA ASN A 63 0.61 0.62 8.22
C ASN A 63 1.74 1.60 7.84
N LEU A 64 2.01 2.57 8.70
CA LEU A 64 3.17 3.46 8.61
C LEU A 64 4.29 2.92 9.48
N VAL A 65 5.53 3.04 8.99
CA VAL A 65 6.71 2.62 9.75
C VAL A 65 7.38 3.85 10.33
N ALA A 66 7.51 3.87 11.66
CA ALA A 66 8.29 4.88 12.38
C ALA A 66 9.58 4.24 12.89
N GLN A 67 10.72 4.86 12.58
CA GLN A 67 12.01 4.44 13.09
C GLN A 67 12.24 5.06 14.47
N LYS A 68 12.54 4.21 15.46
CA LYS A 68 13.00 4.66 16.77
C LYS A 68 14.46 4.27 16.93
N LYS A 69 15.33 5.26 17.12
CA LYS A 69 16.69 5.00 17.57
C LYS A 69 16.62 4.51 19.02
N LEU A 70 16.85 3.22 19.21
CA LEU A 70 17.11 2.67 20.54
C LEU A 70 18.49 3.20 20.98
N GLY A 71 18.63 3.48 22.29
CA GLY A 71 19.75 4.25 22.86
C GLY A 71 21.13 3.92 22.28
N GLN A 72 21.96 4.95 22.17
CA GLN A 72 23.30 4.88 21.61
C GLN A 72 24.22 4.10 22.55
N ASP A 73 24.29 2.77 22.42
CA ASP A 73 25.49 2.03 22.79
C ASP A 73 26.33 1.91 21.52
N GLY A 74 27.43 2.67 21.48
CA GLY A 74 28.33 2.83 20.33
C GLY A 74 29.19 1.61 20.03
N SER A 75 28.74 0.43 20.42
CA SER A 75 29.41 -0.83 20.13
C SER A 75 28.94 -1.29 18.77
N LYS A 76 29.85 -1.32 17.79
CA LYS A 76 29.65 -1.92 16.46
C LYS A 76 29.07 -3.32 16.67
N ALA A 77 27.75 -3.45 16.54
CA ALA A 77 27.14 -4.76 16.41
C ALA A 77 27.51 -5.23 15.01
N ASP A 78 28.39 -6.22 14.91
CA ASP A 78 28.76 -6.83 13.62
C ASP A 78 27.53 -7.47 12.93
N ASN A 79 26.41 -7.62 13.65
CA ASN A 79 25.09 -7.94 13.14
C ASN A 79 24.03 -6.96 13.69
N TRP A 80 23.54 -6.05 12.85
CA TRP A 80 22.32 -5.30 13.14
C TRP A 80 21.09 -6.05 12.62
N GLN A 81 19.92 -5.84 13.24
CA GLN A 81 18.66 -6.43 12.81
C GLN A 81 17.52 -5.41 12.92
N VAL A 82 16.47 -5.62 12.13
CA VAL A 82 15.22 -4.84 12.21
C VAL A 82 14.28 -5.53 13.18
N VAL A 83 13.78 -4.81 14.17
CA VAL A 83 12.80 -5.34 15.13
C VAL A 83 11.55 -4.47 15.12
N VAL A 84 10.40 -5.11 14.97
CA VAL A 84 9.09 -4.48 15.15
C VAL A 84 8.79 -4.43 16.64
N THR A 85 8.87 -3.23 17.23
CA THR A 85 8.66 -3.05 18.68
C THR A 85 7.21 -2.73 19.04
N GLN A 86 6.44 -2.18 18.12
CA GLN A 86 5.04 -1.83 18.32
C GLN A 86 4.26 -2.08 17.03
N HIS A 87 3.07 -2.65 17.19
CA HIS A 87 2.17 -2.93 16.09
C HIS A 87 0.72 -2.79 16.57
N VAL A 88 -0.03 -1.91 15.92
CA VAL A 88 -1.43 -1.64 16.22
C VAL A 88 -2.26 -2.17 15.07
N VAL A 89 -3.20 -3.07 15.36
CA VAL A 89 -4.05 -3.75 14.35
C VAL A 89 -5.53 -3.40 14.47
N THR A 90 -5.89 -2.51 15.40
CA THR A 90 -7.27 -2.11 15.64
C THR A 90 -7.62 -0.93 14.74
N HIS A 91 -8.68 -1.07 13.96
CA HIS A 91 -9.17 -0.06 13.04
C HIS A 91 -10.59 0.35 13.41
N ASN A 92 -10.93 1.61 13.18
CA ASN A 92 -12.28 2.15 13.36
C ASN A 92 -13.08 2.16 12.04
N HIS A 93 -12.53 1.52 11.01
CA HIS A 93 -13.10 1.41 9.67
C HIS A 93 -12.87 0.00 9.12
N SER A 94 -13.64 -0.36 8.09
CA SER A 94 -13.46 -1.62 7.38
C SER A 94 -12.12 -1.68 6.64
N LEU A 95 -11.53 -2.88 6.62
CA LEU A 95 -10.34 -3.20 5.84
C LEU A 95 -10.78 -3.92 4.57
N ASP A 96 -10.91 -3.17 3.48
CA ASP A 96 -11.36 -3.71 2.21
C ASP A 96 -10.30 -3.55 1.10
N ALA A 97 -10.25 -4.55 0.22
CA ALA A 97 -9.29 -4.60 -0.87
C ALA A 97 -9.40 -3.40 -1.81
N LYS A 98 -10.61 -2.89 -2.04
CA LYS A 98 -10.87 -1.80 -2.98
C LYS A 98 -10.29 -0.49 -2.45
N THR A 99 -10.53 -0.18 -1.18
CA THR A 99 -9.97 0.99 -0.48
C THR A 99 -8.46 0.85 -0.38
N TYR A 100 -7.93 -0.33 -0.01
CA TYR A 100 -6.50 -0.56 0.02
C TYR A 100 -5.83 -0.31 -1.35
N MET A 101 -6.43 -0.77 -2.45
CA MET A 101 -5.90 -0.51 -3.80
C MET A 101 -6.14 0.93 -4.30
N SER A 102 -6.97 1.72 -3.62
CA SER A 102 -7.23 3.12 -3.95
C SER A 102 -6.11 4.07 -3.49
N TYR A 103 -5.13 3.61 -2.71
CA TYR A 103 -4.00 4.43 -2.30
C TYR A 103 -2.95 4.54 -3.43
N PRO A 104 -2.40 5.74 -3.72
CA PRO A 104 -1.43 5.93 -4.79
C PRO A 104 -0.21 5.01 -4.72
N GLN A 105 0.29 4.73 -3.51
CA GLN A 105 1.43 3.85 -3.29
C GLN A 105 1.14 2.40 -3.73
N ASN A 106 -0.08 1.91 -3.53
CA ASN A 106 -0.46 0.53 -3.86
C ASN A 106 -0.78 0.34 -5.34
N ARG A 107 -1.07 1.43 -6.06
CA ARG A 107 -1.27 1.43 -7.52
C ARG A 107 0.02 1.53 -8.32
N ARG A 108 1.15 1.79 -7.66
CA ARG A 108 2.43 1.98 -8.33
C ARG A 108 2.86 0.69 -9.04
N VAL A 109 3.42 0.83 -10.24
CA VAL A 109 4.00 -0.28 -11.01
C VAL A 109 5.51 -0.19 -10.85
N ASP A 110 6.10 -1.23 -10.27
CA ASP A 110 7.53 -1.34 -9.98
C ASP A 110 8.18 -2.51 -10.72
N ASP A 111 7.40 -3.25 -11.52
CA ASP A 111 7.89 -4.35 -12.35
C ASP A 111 8.85 -3.80 -13.42
N PRO A 112 10.14 -4.18 -13.39
CA PRO A 112 11.15 -3.62 -14.27
C PRO A 112 10.89 -3.90 -15.75
N GLU A 113 10.37 -5.09 -16.10
CA GLU A 113 10.10 -5.47 -17.49
C GLU A 113 8.94 -4.65 -18.07
N VAL A 114 7.89 -4.48 -17.25
CA VAL A 114 6.75 -3.63 -17.61
C VAL A 114 7.19 -2.18 -17.78
N LEU A 115 8.05 -1.68 -16.89
CA LEU A 115 8.56 -0.31 -16.94
C LEU A 115 9.46 -0.06 -18.16
N GLU A 116 10.30 -1.03 -18.54
CA GLU A 116 11.10 -0.98 -19.76
C GLU A 116 10.21 -0.93 -21.01
N THR A 117 9.19 -1.78 -21.08
CA THR A 117 8.23 -1.76 -22.19
C THR A 117 7.52 -0.42 -22.29
N VAL A 118 7.06 0.15 -21.16
CA VAL A 118 6.45 1.48 -21.13
C VAL A 118 7.42 2.56 -21.61
N ASN A 119 8.70 2.48 -21.24
CA ASN A 119 9.73 3.39 -21.69
C ASN A 119 9.90 3.34 -23.22
N THR A 120 9.91 2.14 -23.81
CA THR A 120 9.96 1.92 -25.26
C THR A 120 8.73 2.48 -25.96
N LEU A 121 7.52 2.18 -25.46
CA LEU A 121 6.25 2.72 -26.00
C LEU A 121 6.22 4.26 -25.97
N ARG A 122 6.72 4.85 -24.89
CA ARG A 122 6.86 6.30 -24.75
C ARG A 122 7.82 6.88 -25.79
N LYS A 123 9.00 6.29 -25.97
CA LYS A 123 9.98 6.73 -26.98
C LYS A 123 9.43 6.61 -28.41
N ALA A 124 8.61 5.60 -28.67
CA ALA A 124 7.88 5.42 -29.92
C ALA A 124 6.68 6.36 -30.10
N GLY A 125 6.38 7.25 -29.13
CA GLY A 125 5.30 8.23 -29.24
C GLY A 125 3.89 7.65 -29.08
N VAL A 126 3.75 6.47 -28.47
CA VAL A 126 2.44 5.84 -28.26
C VAL A 126 1.57 6.69 -27.32
N LYS A 127 0.27 6.80 -27.64
CA LYS A 127 -0.69 7.55 -26.84
C LYS A 127 -0.78 6.98 -25.41
N GLN A 128 -0.81 7.86 -24.41
CA GLN A 128 -0.91 7.47 -23.00
C GLN A 128 -2.12 6.57 -22.68
N SER A 129 -3.22 6.72 -23.43
CA SER A 129 -4.39 5.85 -23.28
C SER A 129 -4.08 4.38 -23.60
N LYS A 130 -3.26 4.11 -24.63
CA LYS A 130 -2.83 2.76 -25.00
C LYS A 130 -1.80 2.21 -24.01
N ILE A 131 -0.89 3.06 -23.52
CA ILE A 131 0.04 2.71 -22.44
C ILE A 131 -0.73 2.33 -21.17
N ARG A 132 -1.81 3.07 -20.84
CA ARG A 132 -2.69 2.75 -19.73
C ARG A 132 -3.36 1.38 -19.91
N SER A 133 -3.90 1.09 -21.10
CA SER A 133 -4.49 -0.21 -21.39
C SER A 133 -3.49 -1.36 -21.18
N TYR A 134 -2.28 -1.20 -21.69
CA TYR A 134 -1.18 -2.16 -21.48
C TYR A 134 -0.87 -2.35 -19.99
N LEU A 135 -0.79 -1.26 -19.20
CA LEU A 135 -0.53 -1.34 -17.77
C LEU A 135 -1.67 -2.02 -17.00
N THR A 136 -2.92 -1.79 -17.39
CA THR A 136 -4.08 -2.48 -16.81
C THR A 136 -4.06 -3.99 -17.13
N GLU A 137 -3.62 -4.36 -18.33
CA GLU A 137 -3.47 -5.77 -18.71
C GLU A 137 -2.35 -6.47 -17.94
N LYS A 138 -1.20 -5.81 -17.77
CA LYS A 138 -0.05 -6.35 -17.03
C LYS A 138 -0.19 -6.31 -15.52
N ALA A 139 -1.04 -5.43 -14.98
CA ALA A 139 -1.33 -5.33 -13.56
C ALA A 139 -2.85 -5.30 -13.31
N PRO A 140 -3.57 -6.43 -13.53
CA PRO A 140 -5.04 -6.47 -13.45
C PRO A 140 -5.58 -6.13 -12.06
N ASN A 141 -4.77 -6.34 -11.02
CA ASN A 141 -5.13 -6.07 -9.63
C ASN A 141 -4.91 -4.61 -9.20
N LYS A 142 -4.44 -3.73 -10.10
CA LYS A 142 -4.14 -2.32 -9.79
C LYS A 142 -5.00 -1.38 -10.63
N PRO A 143 -5.90 -0.58 -10.02
CA PRO A 143 -6.78 0.31 -10.78
C PRO A 143 -6.02 1.53 -11.32
N MET A 144 -5.37 1.39 -12.47
CA MET A 144 -4.52 2.44 -13.02
C MET A 144 -5.31 3.70 -13.44
N THR A 145 -4.95 4.87 -12.92
CA THR A 145 -5.55 6.15 -13.29
C THR A 145 -4.78 6.85 -14.41
N LYS A 146 -5.36 7.90 -15.01
CA LYS A 146 -4.65 8.74 -16.00
C LYS A 146 -3.44 9.45 -15.37
N SER A 147 -3.58 9.91 -14.14
CA SER A 147 -2.52 10.61 -13.39
C SER A 147 -1.34 9.69 -13.09
N ASP A 148 -1.61 8.42 -12.75
CA ASP A 148 -0.55 7.45 -12.50
C ASP A 148 0.34 7.24 -13.75
N VAL A 149 -0.29 7.15 -14.93
CA VAL A 149 0.43 7.06 -16.22
C VAL A 149 1.21 8.34 -16.51
N HIS A 150 0.59 9.51 -16.31
CA HIS A 150 1.28 10.78 -16.50
C HIS A 150 2.54 10.88 -15.63
N ASN A 151 2.42 10.61 -14.32
CA ASN A 151 3.52 10.65 -13.38
C ASN A 151 4.63 9.66 -13.73
N LEU A 152 4.27 8.44 -14.17
CA LEU A 152 5.24 7.45 -14.62
C LEU A 152 6.03 7.93 -15.85
N LEU A 153 5.34 8.48 -16.84
CA LEU A 153 5.98 8.96 -18.07
C LEU A 153 6.86 10.19 -17.82
N THR A 154 6.46 11.08 -16.92
CA THR A 154 7.27 12.22 -16.47
C THR A 154 8.54 11.74 -15.77
N LYS A 155 8.45 10.81 -14.81
CA LYS A 155 9.63 10.21 -14.17
C LYS A 155 10.59 9.55 -15.16
N LEU A 156 10.05 8.78 -16.11
CA LEU A 156 10.88 8.16 -17.15
C LEU A 156 11.60 9.22 -18.02
N LYS A 157 11.02 10.41 -18.19
CA LYS A 157 11.60 11.49 -19.01
C LYS A 157 12.73 12.19 -18.28
N ASP A 158 12.51 12.49 -17.00
CA ASP A 158 13.38 13.36 -16.23
C ASP A 158 14.50 12.57 -15.54
N ASP A 159 14.23 11.32 -15.15
CA ASP A 159 15.18 10.51 -14.41
C ASP A 159 15.96 9.55 -15.34
N ALA A 160 17.05 10.06 -15.90
CA ALA A 160 18.06 9.23 -16.57
C ALA A 160 18.56 8.10 -15.64
N ASN A 161 18.66 8.40 -14.33
CA ASN A 161 19.05 7.45 -13.30
C ASN A 161 17.98 6.38 -13.03
N PHE A 162 16.69 6.72 -13.14
CA PHE A 162 15.59 5.75 -13.04
C PHE A 162 15.62 4.78 -14.22
N THR A 163 15.85 5.30 -15.43
CA THR A 163 16.01 4.47 -16.64
C THR A 163 17.24 3.56 -16.53
N ALA A 164 18.37 4.08 -16.06
CA ALA A 164 19.60 3.30 -15.85
C ALA A 164 19.41 2.20 -14.79
N LYS A 165 18.75 2.52 -13.67
CA LYS A 165 18.44 1.55 -12.61
C LYS A 165 17.52 0.44 -13.12
N LEU A 166 16.52 0.75 -13.94
CA LEU A 166 15.63 -0.26 -14.53
C LEU A 166 16.37 -1.21 -15.47
N ASN A 167 17.23 -0.67 -16.35
CA ASN A 167 18.03 -1.49 -17.25
C ASN A 167 18.97 -2.44 -16.48
N ALA A 168 19.60 -1.95 -15.41
CA ALA A 168 20.43 -2.79 -14.53
C ALA A 168 19.60 -3.90 -13.83
N THR A 169 18.38 -3.58 -13.39
CA THR A 169 17.45 -4.55 -12.79
C THR A 169 16.96 -5.61 -13.79
N ALA A 170 16.73 -5.24 -15.05
CA ALA A 170 16.33 -6.19 -16.09
C ALA A 170 17.48 -7.14 -16.45
N GLN A 171 18.71 -6.61 -16.60
CA GLN A 171 19.87 -7.40 -16.98
C GLN A 171 20.25 -8.50 -15.96
N TRP A 172 20.19 -8.24 -14.65
CA TRP A 172 20.50 -9.30 -13.66
C TRP A 172 19.42 -10.40 -13.62
N SER A 173 18.15 -10.04 -13.88
CA SER A 173 17.03 -10.98 -13.93
C SER A 173 17.16 -11.95 -15.12
N THR A 174 17.62 -11.45 -16.28
CA THR A 174 17.90 -12.26 -17.47
C THR A 174 19.11 -13.18 -17.27
N VAL A 175 20.16 -12.72 -16.58
CA VAL A 175 21.33 -13.55 -16.28
C VAL A 175 20.98 -14.66 -15.29
N SER A 176 20.12 -14.40 -14.30
CA SER A 176 19.67 -15.41 -13.33
C SER A 176 18.74 -16.46 -13.94
N THR A 177 18.07 -16.16 -15.06
CA THR A 177 17.21 -17.12 -15.78
C THR A 177 17.97 -17.92 -16.85
N THR A 178 19.16 -17.45 -17.27
CA THR A 178 19.97 -18.16 -18.29
C THR A 178 20.96 -19.15 -17.67
N VAL A 179 21.16 -19.13 -16.35
CA VAL A 179 21.95 -20.14 -15.65
C VAL A 179 21.02 -21.24 -15.16
N GLU A 180 20.54 -22.09 -16.07
CA GLU A 180 20.12 -23.49 -15.81
C GLU A 180 19.89 -24.21 -17.15
N VAL A 181 20.97 -24.43 -17.90
CA VAL A 181 21.25 -25.67 -18.65
C VAL A 181 22.64 -25.57 -19.27
N SER A 182 23.69 -25.69 -18.45
CA SER A 182 24.94 -26.32 -18.85
C SER A 182 25.87 -26.47 -17.65
N THR A 183 25.98 -27.73 -17.22
CA THR A 183 27.21 -28.35 -16.75
C THR A 183 27.78 -27.86 -15.41
N ILE A 184 27.45 -28.63 -14.39
CA ILE A 184 28.30 -28.92 -13.23
C ILE A 184 29.75 -29.07 -13.70
N LEU A 185 30.63 -28.14 -13.33
CA LEU A 185 31.99 -28.46 -12.87
C LEU A 185 32.66 -27.19 -12.27
N GLY A 186 32.80 -27.22 -10.95
CA GLY A 186 33.83 -26.58 -10.15
C GLY A 186 34.26 -25.15 -10.47
N VAL A 187 33.86 -24.19 -9.63
CA VAL A 187 34.73 -23.06 -9.30
C VAL A 187 34.85 -22.95 -7.79
N ARG A 188 35.99 -23.42 -7.31
CA ARG A 188 36.57 -23.25 -5.97
C ARG A 188 37.17 -21.85 -5.93
N PHE A 189 36.80 -21.03 -4.95
CA PHE A 189 37.59 -19.86 -4.56
C PHE A 189 38.25 -20.20 -3.22
N GLU A 190 39.59 -20.33 -3.24
CA GLU A 190 40.48 -20.29 -2.07
C GLU A 190 40.84 -18.83 -1.79
N ILE A 191 41.08 -18.39 -0.55
CA ILE A 191 41.81 -19.03 0.55
C ILE A 191 41.10 -18.80 1.89
#